data_AF-A0A2N1U7A6-F1
#
_entry.id   AF-A0A2N1U7A6-F1
#
_cell.length_a   1.000
_cell.length_b   1.000
_cell.length_c   1.000
_cell.angle_alpha   90.00
_cell.angle_beta   90.00
_cell.angle_gamma   90.00
#
_symmetry.space_group_name_H-M   'P 1'
#
loop_
_entity.id
_entity.type
_entity.pdbx_description
1 polymer ?
#
loop_
_entity_poly.entity_id
_entity_poly.type
_entity_poly.pdbx_seq_one_letter_code
_entity_poly.pdbx_strand_id
1 'polypeptide(L)'
;MNIDETNITQDQNVDPIEEQPAEAVQSPAQEAKTARRKSPPEPDPKDIFFKWIRDNNPLYLLSVALMLAGLYLAGSELEAGQVQSIYTIAGFFAVQNIYEIVMIGMALYLLRNRIQSDHGRLLLILVLVFLGDLTGYQVHISGKDPSVGCIASAIYMTLAALKLFVVLKVLNLKLHSSRAFYIFSAFSLIWIGPKIADYMVNSVGQASIGFFDGSYSYYSLWLAAGLIHLPLIIQNWRKNTLDLHEENEYLGNATSFWRWLIVFPFIVMPIYLYFFAMRDQFRFMDSSISLPAIIASWAVCAAFFAQTIWRRACEEWIGLNIYDSVVMMLFLVATMSFTSSVSAPVVINHILLVAGLAATWQTRDNRINGIGLSGVVLWYTGAQLKYAGNAAVDYGTKLSKTAWAAILMGGSFVLLGLGFLLSLIRNGASKKEN
;
A
#
# COMPACT_ATOMS: atom_id res chain seq x y z
N MET A 1 -60.63 8.91 37.78
CA MET A 1 -61.34 7.62 37.73
C MET A 1 -60.26 6.55 37.65
N ASN A 2 -60.12 5.77 38.74
CA ASN A 2 -59.28 4.57 39.03
C ASN A 2 -57.79 4.65 38.64
N ILE A 3 -56.80 4.76 39.55
CA ILE A 3 -56.40 3.89 40.68
C ILE A 3 -56.32 2.40 40.28
N ASP A 4 -55.10 1.87 40.23
CA ASP A 4 -54.81 0.54 40.78
C ASP A 4 -53.38 0.49 41.35
N GLU A 5 -53.32 -0.12 42.53
CA GLU A 5 -52.21 -0.27 43.47
C GLU A 5 -51.44 -1.57 43.22
N THR A 6 -50.19 -1.63 43.70
CA THR A 6 -49.44 -2.77 44.32
C THR A 6 -47.95 -2.38 44.32
N ASN A 7 -47.34 -1.88 45.38
CA ASN A 7 -47.02 -2.47 46.68
C ASN A 7 -46.09 -3.70 46.57
N ILE A 8 -44.84 -3.57 47.07
CA ILE A 8 -43.97 -4.60 47.69
C ILE A 8 -42.64 -3.94 48.16
N THR A 9 -42.66 -3.60 49.45
CA THR A 9 -41.66 -3.82 50.52
C THR A 9 -40.18 -3.45 50.39
N GLN A 10 -39.81 -2.49 51.24
CA GLN A 10 -38.51 -2.28 51.91
C GLN A 10 -38.03 -3.52 52.66
N ASP A 11 -36.72 -3.76 52.62
CA ASP A 11 -36.00 -4.51 53.66
C ASP A 11 -34.67 -3.79 53.94
N GLN A 12 -34.62 -3.04 55.04
CA GLN A 12 -33.43 -2.47 55.64
C GLN A 12 -33.16 -3.28 56.91
N ASN A 13 -32.16 -4.17 56.86
CA ASN A 13 -31.67 -4.86 58.04
C ASN A 13 -30.34 -4.23 58.46
N VAL A 14 -30.40 -3.48 59.56
CA VAL A 14 -29.26 -2.90 60.28
C VAL A 14 -29.05 -3.79 61.50
N ASP A 15 -27.99 -4.59 61.49
CA ASP A 15 -27.59 -5.35 62.68
C ASP A 15 -26.86 -4.43 63.68
N PRO A 16 -27.11 -4.59 64.99
CA PRO A 16 -26.46 -3.80 66.03
C PRO A 16 -25.05 -4.30 66.34
N ILE A 17 -24.14 -3.35 66.52
CA ILE A 17 -22.76 -3.58 66.98
C ILE A 17 -22.82 -3.98 68.45
N GLU A 18 -22.53 -5.25 68.73
CA GLU A 18 -22.39 -5.80 70.07
C GLU A 18 -20.94 -5.61 70.54
N GLU A 19 -20.78 -4.96 71.71
CA GLU A 19 -19.52 -4.74 72.40
C GLU A 19 -18.88 -6.05 72.84
N GLN A 20 -17.61 -6.27 72.49
CA GLN A 20 -16.79 -7.32 73.09
C GLN A 20 -15.75 -6.72 74.04
N PRO A 21 -15.59 -7.27 75.27
CA PRO A 21 -14.76 -6.66 76.30
C PRO A 21 -13.28 -7.03 76.15
N ALA A 22 -12.45 -6.10 76.63
CA ALA A 22 -11.03 -6.26 76.81
C ALA A 22 -10.72 -7.36 77.84
N GLU A 23 -9.94 -8.36 77.45
CA GLU A 23 -9.21 -9.17 78.40
C GLU A 23 -7.81 -9.51 77.87
N ALA A 24 -6.83 -9.20 78.71
CA ALA A 24 -5.41 -9.26 78.44
C ALA A 24 -4.88 -10.69 78.60
N VAL A 25 -4.05 -11.13 77.64
CA VAL A 25 -3.07 -12.21 77.89
C VAL A 25 -1.74 -11.83 77.23
N GLN A 26 -0.71 -11.78 78.06
CA GLN A 26 0.68 -11.50 77.73
C GLN A 26 1.41 -12.73 77.14
N SER A 27 2.47 -12.41 76.39
CA SER A 27 3.74 -13.16 76.19
C SER A 27 3.91 -14.00 74.91
N PRO A 28 5.14 -14.18 74.40
CA PRO A 28 6.37 -13.39 74.58
C PRO A 28 7.02 -12.98 73.25
N ALA A 29 8.01 -12.09 73.36
CA ALA A 29 8.97 -11.74 72.33
C ALA A 29 9.49 -12.98 71.57
N GLN A 30 9.09 -13.11 70.31
CA GLN A 30 9.85 -13.86 69.32
C GLN A 30 10.59 -12.85 68.45
N GLU A 31 11.87 -12.72 68.80
CA GLU A 31 12.96 -12.14 68.06
C GLU A 31 13.04 -12.82 66.67
N ALA A 32 12.20 -12.37 65.74
CA ALA A 32 12.30 -12.75 64.34
C ALA A 32 13.52 -12.05 63.76
N LYS A 33 14.68 -12.73 63.84
CA LYS A 33 15.86 -12.48 63.00
C LYS A 33 15.41 -12.11 61.60
N THR A 34 15.57 -10.85 61.24
CA THR A 34 15.44 -10.35 59.87
C THR A 34 16.44 -11.12 59.03
N ALA A 35 15.98 -12.21 58.41
CA ALA A 35 16.71 -12.92 57.39
C ALA A 35 16.93 -11.92 56.24
N ARG A 36 18.10 -11.30 56.24
CA ARG A 36 18.63 -10.45 55.18
C ARG A 36 18.53 -11.26 53.89
N ARG A 37 17.45 -11.06 53.11
CA ARG A 37 17.31 -11.59 51.76
C ARG A 37 18.56 -11.13 51.00
N LYS A 38 19.50 -12.06 50.77
CA LYS A 38 20.59 -11.84 49.81
C LYS A 38 19.92 -11.49 48.49
N SER A 39 20.16 -10.28 47.99
CA SER A 39 19.83 -9.90 46.63
C SER A 39 20.39 -10.97 45.69
N PRO A 40 19.62 -11.42 44.68
CA PRO A 40 20.12 -12.41 43.74
C PRO A 40 21.43 -11.89 43.12
N PRO A 41 22.44 -12.75 42.91
CA PRO A 41 23.70 -12.35 42.29
C PRO A 41 23.40 -11.74 40.92
N GLU A 42 24.00 -10.58 40.61
CA GLU A 42 23.92 -10.01 39.27
C GLU A 42 24.46 -11.03 38.26
N PRO A 43 23.74 -11.28 37.15
CA PRO A 43 24.17 -12.26 36.16
C PRO A 43 25.51 -11.84 35.55
N ASP A 44 26.44 -12.79 35.43
CA ASP A 44 27.76 -12.57 34.83
C ASP A 44 27.58 -12.00 33.40
N PRO A 45 28.29 -10.92 33.02
CA PRO A 45 28.24 -10.35 31.67
C PRO A 45 28.40 -11.38 30.54
N LYS A 46 29.16 -12.46 30.77
CA LYS A 46 29.31 -13.56 29.81
C LYS A 46 28.01 -14.35 29.63
N ASP A 47 27.28 -14.60 30.70
CA ASP A 47 25.98 -15.29 30.64
C ASP A 47 24.94 -14.43 29.92
N ILE A 48 25.01 -13.09 30.06
CA ILE A 48 24.14 -12.17 29.32
C ILE A 48 24.42 -12.25 27.81
N PHE A 49 25.69 -12.24 27.41
CA PHE A 49 26.07 -12.31 26.00
C PHE A 49 25.73 -13.66 25.35
N PHE A 50 26.06 -14.77 26.01
CA PHE A 50 25.72 -16.10 25.50
C PHE A 50 24.21 -16.35 25.46
N LYS A 51 23.48 -15.87 26.46
CA LYS A 51 22.01 -15.88 26.45
C LYS A 51 21.48 -15.04 25.29
N TRP A 52 22.01 -13.84 25.06
CA TRP A 52 21.61 -12.99 23.93
C TRP A 52 21.88 -13.67 22.58
N ILE A 53 23.07 -14.25 22.37
CA ILE A 53 23.40 -14.99 21.13
C ILE A 53 22.46 -16.16 20.95
N ARG A 54 22.21 -16.95 21.99
CA ARG A 54 21.33 -18.13 21.89
C ARG A 54 19.90 -17.72 21.60
N ASP A 55 19.42 -16.66 22.25
CA ASP A 55 18.03 -16.23 22.15
C ASP A 55 17.76 -15.53 20.81
N ASN A 56 18.73 -14.77 20.25
CA ASN A 56 18.58 -14.04 18.99
C ASN A 56 19.19 -14.73 17.76
N ASN A 57 20.09 -15.70 17.96
CA ASN A 57 20.83 -16.48 16.97
C ASN A 57 21.22 -15.69 15.69
N PRO A 58 22.24 -14.81 15.77
CA PRO A 58 22.64 -13.96 14.64
C PRO A 58 23.16 -14.73 13.42
N LEU A 59 23.44 -16.04 13.57
CA LEU A 59 23.97 -16.87 12.49
C LEU A 59 22.98 -17.05 11.35
N TYR A 60 21.67 -17.05 11.62
CA TYR A 60 20.66 -17.09 10.55
C TYR A 60 20.72 -15.84 9.68
N LEU A 61 20.82 -14.66 10.30
CA LEU A 61 20.93 -13.39 9.58
C LEU A 61 22.27 -13.32 8.81
N LEU A 62 23.37 -13.76 9.43
CA LEU A 62 24.67 -13.82 8.77
C LEU A 62 24.66 -14.77 7.57
N SER A 63 24.03 -15.93 7.68
CA SER A 63 23.86 -16.88 6.57
C SER A 63 23.11 -16.25 5.39
N VAL A 64 22.03 -15.51 5.68
CA VAL A 64 21.28 -14.77 4.66
C VAL A 64 22.13 -13.67 4.04
N ALA A 65 22.86 -12.90 4.84
CA ALA A 65 23.74 -11.84 4.35
C ALA A 65 24.85 -12.38 3.44
N LEU A 66 25.47 -13.52 3.80
CA LEU A 66 26.48 -14.20 2.98
C LEU A 66 25.88 -14.72 1.67
N MET A 67 24.68 -15.30 1.70
CA MET A 67 24.00 -15.74 0.48
C MET A 67 23.68 -14.56 -0.44
N LEU A 68 23.13 -13.46 0.10
CA LEU A 68 22.85 -12.24 -0.68
C LEU A 68 24.12 -11.62 -1.26
N ALA A 69 25.21 -11.56 -0.47
CA ALA A 69 26.50 -11.08 -0.96
C ALA A 69 27.04 -11.97 -2.10
N GLY A 70 26.92 -13.29 -1.98
CA GLY A 70 27.30 -14.23 -3.05
C GLY A 70 26.47 -14.04 -4.32
N LEU A 71 25.14 -13.89 -4.19
CA LEU A 71 24.24 -13.61 -5.32
C LEU A 71 24.52 -12.25 -5.97
N TYR A 72 24.84 -11.22 -5.17
CA TYR A 72 25.23 -9.91 -5.67
C TYR A 72 26.51 -9.98 -6.49
N LEU A 73 27.56 -10.65 -5.99
CA LEU A 73 28.81 -10.84 -6.73
C LEU A 73 28.57 -11.62 -8.04
N ALA A 74 27.76 -12.69 -8.00
CA ALA A 74 27.39 -13.44 -9.19
C ALA A 74 26.61 -12.57 -10.20
N GLY A 75 25.72 -11.69 -9.71
CA GLY A 75 24.98 -10.73 -10.53
C GLY A 75 25.88 -9.71 -11.21
N SER A 76 26.85 -9.14 -10.50
CA SER A 76 27.79 -8.16 -11.08
C SER A 76 28.67 -8.77 -12.17
N GLU A 77 29.11 -10.02 -12.00
CA GLU A 77 29.89 -10.73 -13.03
C GLU A 77 29.06 -11.07 -14.28
N LEU A 78 27.75 -11.29 -14.08
CA LEU A 78 26.80 -11.51 -15.16
C LEU A 78 26.60 -10.23 -16.00
N GLU A 79 26.48 -9.09 -15.32
CA GLU A 79 26.37 -7.75 -15.91
C GLU A 79 27.65 -7.34 -16.66
N ALA A 80 28.82 -7.63 -16.08
CA ALA A 80 30.12 -7.41 -16.73
C ALA A 80 30.38 -8.31 -17.94
N GLY A 81 29.47 -9.24 -18.26
CA GLY A 81 29.58 -10.15 -19.41
C GLY A 81 30.59 -11.28 -19.23
N GLN A 82 31.19 -11.45 -18.05
CA GLN A 82 32.22 -12.46 -17.79
C GLN A 82 31.63 -13.88 -17.69
N VAL A 83 30.39 -14.02 -17.20
CA VAL A 83 29.69 -15.31 -17.13
C VAL A 83 28.76 -15.48 -18.33
N GLN A 84 29.19 -16.18 -19.37
CA GLN A 84 28.36 -16.39 -20.57
C GLN A 84 27.52 -17.69 -20.56
N SER A 85 27.87 -18.64 -19.69
CA SER A 85 27.19 -19.94 -19.66
C SER A 85 25.84 -19.89 -18.94
N ILE A 86 24.78 -20.21 -19.66
CA ILE A 86 23.42 -20.38 -19.12
C ILE A 86 23.35 -21.44 -18.01
N TYR A 87 24.22 -22.46 -18.08
CA TYR A 87 24.29 -23.52 -17.07
C TYR A 87 24.80 -23.00 -15.73
N THR A 88 25.78 -22.07 -15.75
CA THR A 88 26.30 -21.44 -14.53
C THR A 88 25.20 -20.59 -13.86
N ILE A 89 24.46 -19.84 -14.68
CA ILE A 89 23.33 -19.02 -14.23
C ILE A 89 22.23 -19.87 -13.58
N ALA A 90 21.85 -20.96 -14.25
CA ALA A 90 20.89 -21.93 -13.73
C ALA A 90 21.40 -22.62 -12.46
N GLY A 91 22.71 -22.84 -12.35
CA GLY A 91 23.36 -23.39 -11.15
C GLY A 91 23.18 -22.49 -9.92
N PHE A 92 23.46 -21.19 -10.03
CA PHE A 92 23.23 -20.24 -8.93
C PHE A 92 21.75 -20.16 -8.54
N PHE A 93 20.86 -20.13 -9.54
CA PHE A 93 19.41 -20.17 -9.31
C PHE A 93 18.97 -21.43 -8.56
N ALA A 94 19.51 -22.59 -8.93
CA ALA A 94 19.23 -23.84 -8.25
C ALA A 94 19.74 -23.83 -6.80
N VAL A 95 20.97 -23.35 -6.57
CA VAL A 95 21.55 -23.22 -5.22
C VAL A 95 20.71 -22.31 -4.33
N GLN A 96 20.27 -21.15 -4.84
CA GLN A 96 19.38 -20.25 -4.11
C GLN A 96 18.07 -20.94 -3.74
N ASN A 97 17.43 -21.64 -4.67
CA ASN A 97 16.17 -22.34 -4.39
C ASN A 97 16.35 -23.49 -3.39
N ILE A 98 17.45 -24.24 -3.47
CA ILE A 98 17.80 -25.27 -2.48
C ILE A 98 17.96 -24.64 -1.09
N TYR A 99 18.68 -23.52 -1.00
CA TYR A 99 18.86 -22.78 0.24
C TYR A 99 17.52 -22.32 0.84
N GLU A 100 16.63 -21.75 0.01
CA GLU A 100 15.28 -21.35 0.44
C GLU A 100 14.47 -22.56 0.93
N ILE A 101 14.52 -23.70 0.24
CA ILE A 101 13.81 -24.93 0.65
C ILE A 101 14.34 -25.44 1.99
N VAL A 102 15.66 -25.44 2.20
CA VAL A 102 16.27 -25.86 3.46
C VAL A 102 15.85 -24.92 4.60
N MET A 103 15.85 -23.60 4.37
CA MET A 103 15.36 -22.62 5.36
C MET A 103 13.88 -22.83 5.71
N ILE A 104 13.01 -23.05 4.71
CA ILE A 104 11.59 -23.34 4.95
C ILE A 104 11.46 -24.65 5.72
N GLY A 105 12.19 -25.70 5.33
CA GLY A 105 12.18 -26.99 6.01
C GLY A 105 12.55 -26.87 7.49
N MET A 106 13.63 -26.14 7.79
CA MET A 106 14.04 -25.84 9.18
C MET A 106 12.99 -25.01 9.91
N ALA A 107 12.45 -23.97 9.29
CA ALA A 107 11.41 -23.13 9.90
C ALA A 107 10.17 -23.94 10.28
N LEU A 108 9.69 -24.78 9.35
CA LEU A 108 8.54 -25.64 9.56
C LEU A 108 8.82 -26.72 10.62
N TYR A 109 10.03 -27.28 10.65
CA TYR A 109 10.43 -28.25 11.67
C TYR A 109 10.42 -27.62 13.07
N LEU A 110 11.01 -26.43 13.24
CA LEU A 110 11.04 -25.70 14.51
C LEU A 110 9.63 -25.33 14.99
N LEU A 111 8.80 -24.78 14.10
CA LEU A 111 7.43 -24.37 14.42
C LEU A 111 6.53 -25.56 14.75
N ARG A 112 6.59 -26.64 13.95
CA ARG A 112 5.74 -27.81 14.13
C ARG A 112 6.07 -28.58 15.41
N ASN A 113 7.35 -28.71 15.73
CA ASN A 113 7.80 -29.39 16.96
C ASN A 113 7.84 -28.44 18.18
N ARG A 114 7.48 -27.16 18.00
CA ARG A 114 7.51 -26.12 19.03
C ARG A 114 8.89 -25.96 19.70
N ILE A 115 9.94 -26.17 18.92
CA ILE A 115 11.34 -25.99 19.32
C ILE A 115 11.72 -24.57 18.91
N GLN A 116 11.91 -23.66 19.86
CA GLN A 116 12.32 -22.28 19.60
C GLN A 116 11.51 -21.60 18.49
N SER A 117 10.18 -21.51 18.67
CA SER A 117 9.25 -21.00 17.65
C SER A 117 9.61 -19.61 17.10
N ASP A 118 10.30 -18.78 17.88
CA ASP A 118 10.78 -17.47 17.43
C ASP A 118 11.84 -17.56 16.32
N HIS A 119 12.73 -18.56 16.38
CA HIS A 119 13.71 -18.80 15.30
C HIS A 119 13.01 -19.32 14.04
N GLY A 120 11.99 -20.16 14.20
CA GLY A 120 11.15 -20.60 13.09
C GLY A 120 10.42 -19.43 12.40
N ARG A 121 9.85 -18.49 13.19
CA ARG A 121 9.23 -17.27 12.66
C ARG A 121 10.25 -16.38 11.95
N LEU A 122 11.43 -16.19 12.53
CA LEU A 122 12.53 -15.42 11.93
C LEU A 122 12.94 -16.02 10.58
N LEU A 123 13.13 -17.34 10.49
CA LEU A 123 13.47 -18.01 9.25
C LEU A 123 12.41 -17.80 8.16
N LEU A 124 11.11 -17.84 8.50
CA LEU A 124 10.05 -17.54 7.54
C LEU A 124 10.12 -16.09 7.03
N ILE A 125 10.46 -15.13 7.89
CA ILE A 125 10.66 -13.72 7.48
C ILE A 125 11.88 -13.61 6.57
N LEU A 126 12.98 -14.29 6.91
CA LEU A 126 14.21 -14.29 6.12
C LEU A 126 14.01 -14.90 4.72
N VAL A 127 13.15 -15.92 4.60
CA VAL A 127 12.76 -16.48 3.29
C VAL A 127 12.09 -15.43 2.41
N LEU A 128 11.29 -14.50 2.96
CA LEU A 128 10.65 -13.43 2.18
C LEU A 128 11.66 -12.56 1.46
N VAL A 129 12.82 -12.31 2.07
CA VAL A 129 13.92 -11.52 1.49
C VAL A 129 14.34 -12.09 0.13
N PHE A 130 14.39 -13.42 -0.01
CA PHE A 130 14.73 -14.07 -1.26
C PHE A 130 13.57 -14.07 -2.27
N LEU A 131 12.31 -14.22 -1.81
CA LEU A 131 11.15 -14.10 -2.70
C LEU A 131 11.10 -12.71 -3.36
N GLY A 132 11.55 -11.67 -2.67
CA GLY A 132 11.63 -10.31 -3.21
C GLY A 132 12.67 -10.10 -4.30
N ASP A 133 13.55 -11.07 -4.56
CA ASP A 133 14.69 -10.99 -5.50
C ASP A 133 15.49 -9.68 -5.36
N LEU A 134 15.86 -9.27 -4.14
CA LEU A 134 16.49 -7.95 -3.91
C LEU A 134 17.78 -7.70 -4.72
N THR A 135 18.45 -8.75 -5.18
CA THR A 135 19.65 -8.67 -6.01
C THR A 135 19.36 -8.43 -7.49
N GLY A 136 18.09 -8.44 -7.92
CA GLY A 136 17.70 -8.28 -9.32
C GLY A 136 18.19 -9.40 -10.23
N TYR A 137 18.53 -10.55 -9.65
CA TYR A 137 19.23 -11.61 -10.37
C TYR A 137 18.36 -12.14 -11.52
N GLN A 138 17.03 -12.21 -11.33
CA GLN A 138 16.10 -12.62 -12.39
C GLN A 138 16.05 -11.67 -13.58
N VAL A 139 16.24 -10.37 -13.34
CA VAL A 139 16.25 -9.36 -14.40
C VAL A 139 17.50 -9.51 -15.25
N HIS A 140 18.65 -9.73 -14.62
CA HIS A 140 19.91 -9.95 -15.35
C HIS A 140 19.89 -11.23 -16.21
N ILE A 141 19.21 -12.30 -15.78
CA ILE A 141 19.00 -13.49 -16.62
C ILE A 141 18.19 -13.15 -17.87
N SER A 142 17.10 -12.40 -17.69
CA SER A 142 16.23 -11.96 -18.77
C SER A 142 16.90 -11.02 -19.77
N GLY A 143 17.85 -10.20 -19.31
CA GLY A 143 18.63 -9.32 -20.17
C GLY A 143 19.51 -10.08 -21.18
N LYS A 144 19.89 -11.34 -20.89
CA LYS A 144 20.70 -12.15 -21.82
C LYS A 144 19.88 -12.87 -22.88
N ASP A 145 18.81 -13.55 -22.46
CA ASP A 145 17.89 -14.23 -23.37
C ASP A 145 16.46 -14.09 -22.82
N PRO A 146 15.55 -13.38 -23.54
CA PRO A 146 14.18 -13.16 -23.09
C PRO A 146 13.39 -14.45 -22.86
N SER A 147 13.61 -15.48 -23.70
CA SER A 147 12.88 -16.75 -23.63
C SER A 147 13.30 -17.54 -22.39
N VAL A 148 14.61 -17.63 -22.15
CA VAL A 148 15.18 -18.27 -20.96
C VAL A 148 14.72 -17.54 -19.71
N GLY A 149 14.78 -16.22 -19.71
CA GLY A 149 14.34 -15.41 -18.58
C GLY A 149 12.84 -15.56 -18.28
N CYS A 150 12.00 -15.74 -19.30
CA CYS A 150 10.58 -16.01 -19.14
C CYS A 150 10.34 -17.39 -18.50
N ILE A 151 11.02 -18.43 -19.01
CA ILE A 151 10.95 -19.80 -18.44
C ILE A 151 11.44 -19.81 -17.00
N ALA A 152 12.57 -19.16 -16.70
CA ALA A 152 13.13 -19.06 -15.35
C ALA A 152 12.15 -18.37 -14.39
N SER A 153 11.50 -17.28 -14.81
CA SER A 153 10.44 -16.63 -14.03
C SER A 153 9.25 -17.55 -13.76
N ALA A 154 8.76 -18.26 -14.78
CA ALA A 154 7.63 -19.18 -14.62
C ALA A 154 7.95 -20.30 -13.62
N ILE A 155 9.16 -20.86 -13.69
CA ILE A 155 9.66 -21.85 -12.73
C ILE A 155 9.73 -21.23 -11.32
N TYR A 156 10.31 -20.03 -11.19
CA TYR A 156 10.44 -19.37 -9.89
C TYR A 156 9.09 -19.06 -9.24
N MET A 157 8.14 -18.55 -10.02
CA MET A 157 6.77 -18.30 -9.58
C MET A 157 6.09 -19.57 -9.10
N THR A 158 6.24 -20.65 -9.86
CA THR A 158 5.67 -21.96 -9.51
C THR A 158 6.28 -22.49 -8.21
N LEU A 159 7.60 -22.39 -8.06
CA LEU A 159 8.31 -22.79 -6.85
C LEU A 159 7.92 -21.92 -5.65
N ALA A 160 7.78 -20.60 -5.82
CA ALA A 160 7.34 -19.71 -4.75
C ALA A 160 5.89 -20.01 -4.31
N ALA A 161 4.99 -20.26 -5.26
CA ALA A 161 3.63 -20.67 -4.98
C ALA A 161 3.59 -22.02 -4.22
N LEU A 162 4.40 -22.99 -4.64
CA LEU A 162 4.52 -24.28 -3.98
C LEU A 162 5.07 -24.14 -2.55
N LYS A 163 6.13 -23.35 -2.37
CA LYS A 163 6.72 -23.04 -1.06
C LYS A 163 5.69 -22.43 -0.11
N LEU A 164 4.96 -21.41 -0.58
CA LEU A 164 3.89 -20.79 0.22
C LEU A 164 2.78 -21.80 0.53
N PHE A 165 2.34 -22.60 -0.44
CA PHE A 165 1.34 -23.64 -0.24
C PHE A 165 1.78 -24.67 0.83
N VAL A 166 3.03 -25.11 0.79
CA VAL A 166 3.60 -26.02 1.80
C VAL A 166 3.56 -25.37 3.19
N VAL A 167 3.96 -24.10 3.32
CA VAL A 167 3.90 -23.36 4.60
C VAL A 167 2.45 -23.28 5.11
N LEU A 168 1.50 -22.89 4.25
CA LEU A 168 0.09 -22.80 4.61
C LEU A 168 -0.48 -24.15 5.06
N LYS A 169 -0.16 -25.22 4.34
CA LYS A 169 -0.65 -26.57 4.63
C LYS A 169 -0.04 -27.15 5.91
N VAL A 170 1.28 -27.02 6.09
CA VAL A 170 1.99 -27.59 7.24
C VAL A 170 1.64 -26.86 8.54
N LEU A 171 1.47 -25.54 8.49
CA LEU A 171 1.09 -24.73 9.65
C LEU A 171 -0.43 -24.60 9.84
N ASN A 172 -1.23 -25.30 9.02
CA ASN A 172 -2.69 -25.26 9.03
C ASN A 172 -3.27 -23.84 9.03
N LEU A 173 -2.76 -22.99 8.12
CA LEU A 173 -3.16 -21.60 8.01
C LEU A 173 -4.39 -21.46 7.12
N LYS A 174 -5.37 -20.66 7.56
CA LYS A 174 -6.55 -20.36 6.75
C LYS A 174 -6.16 -19.49 5.56
N LEU A 175 -6.60 -19.89 4.37
CA LEU A 175 -6.39 -19.12 3.16
C LEU A 175 -7.39 -17.97 3.09
N HIS A 176 -6.88 -16.76 2.92
CA HIS A 176 -7.69 -15.56 2.72
C HIS A 176 -7.53 -15.08 1.29
N SER A 177 -8.57 -15.20 0.46
CA SER A 177 -8.46 -15.01 -1.01
C SER A 177 -7.93 -13.64 -1.42
N SER A 178 -8.33 -12.57 -0.75
CA SER A 178 -7.85 -11.20 -1.01
C SER A 178 -6.38 -10.99 -0.64
N ARG A 179 -5.94 -11.55 0.48
CA ARG A 179 -4.53 -11.53 0.93
C ARG A 179 -3.69 -12.31 -0.08
N ALA A 180 -4.13 -13.53 -0.42
CA ALA A 180 -3.47 -14.37 -1.40
C ALA A 180 -3.38 -13.67 -2.77
N PHE A 181 -4.48 -13.11 -3.28
CA PHE A 181 -4.48 -12.34 -4.52
C PHE A 181 -3.43 -11.23 -4.49
N TYR A 182 -3.43 -10.39 -3.46
CA TYR A 182 -2.44 -9.32 -3.33
C TYR A 182 -1.00 -9.86 -3.36
N ILE A 183 -0.72 -10.88 -2.54
CA ILE A 183 0.62 -11.47 -2.43
C ILE A 183 1.08 -12.03 -3.77
N PHE A 184 0.26 -12.86 -4.42
CA PHE A 184 0.59 -13.46 -5.70
C PHE A 184 0.78 -12.39 -6.78
N SER A 185 -0.13 -11.42 -6.88
CA SER A 185 -0.03 -10.36 -7.89
C SER A 185 1.17 -9.44 -7.66
N ALA A 186 1.47 -9.07 -6.40
CA ALA A 186 2.59 -8.19 -6.09
C ALA A 186 3.94 -8.88 -6.37
N PHE A 187 4.12 -10.13 -5.95
CA PHE A 187 5.32 -10.89 -6.30
C PHE A 187 5.43 -11.17 -7.80
N SER A 188 4.31 -11.46 -8.48
CA SER A 188 4.29 -11.59 -9.94
C SER A 188 4.77 -10.30 -10.62
N LEU A 189 4.33 -9.14 -10.14
CA LEU A 189 4.75 -7.86 -10.68
C LEU A 189 6.22 -7.55 -10.38
N ILE A 190 6.73 -7.96 -9.22
CA ILE A 190 8.18 -7.89 -8.92
C ILE A 190 8.95 -8.68 -9.98
N TRP A 191 8.61 -9.95 -10.23
CA TRP A 191 9.40 -10.79 -11.13
C TRP A 191 9.20 -10.51 -12.61
N ILE A 192 8.00 -10.13 -13.03
CA ILE A 192 7.64 -9.94 -14.45
C ILE A 192 7.74 -8.47 -14.86
N GLY A 193 7.51 -7.53 -13.95
CA GLY A 193 7.38 -6.10 -14.25
C GLY A 193 8.56 -5.51 -15.02
N PRO A 194 9.81 -5.63 -14.53
CA PRO A 194 10.97 -5.13 -15.28
C PRO A 194 11.16 -5.81 -16.64
N LYS A 195 10.84 -7.09 -16.75
CA LYS A 195 10.94 -7.85 -18.01
C LYS A 195 9.96 -7.33 -19.05
N ILE A 196 8.74 -7.00 -18.64
CA ILE A 196 7.74 -6.34 -19.50
C ILE A 196 8.24 -4.95 -19.88
N ALA A 197 8.82 -4.19 -18.95
CA ALA A 197 9.37 -2.86 -19.25
C ALA A 197 10.46 -2.95 -20.33
N ASP A 198 11.45 -3.82 -20.13
CA ASP A 198 12.55 -4.03 -21.06
C ASP A 198 12.06 -4.55 -22.41
N TYR A 199 11.14 -5.52 -22.42
CA TYR A 199 10.55 -6.02 -23.65
C TYR A 199 9.81 -4.91 -24.39
N MET A 200 8.96 -4.13 -23.72
CA MET A 200 8.21 -3.04 -24.33
C MET A 200 9.13 -1.98 -24.90
N VAL A 201 10.18 -1.58 -24.16
CA VAL A 201 11.10 -0.55 -24.65
C VAL A 201 11.94 -1.05 -25.81
N ASN A 202 12.48 -2.26 -25.74
CA ASN A 202 13.32 -2.79 -26.81
C ASN A 202 12.50 -3.13 -28.06
N SER A 203 11.33 -3.76 -27.92
CA SER A 203 10.51 -4.17 -29.07
C SER A 203 9.77 -3.00 -29.73
N VAL A 204 9.23 -2.06 -28.94
CA VAL A 204 8.48 -0.91 -29.47
C VAL A 204 9.44 0.21 -29.87
N GLY A 205 10.48 0.48 -29.06
CA GLY A 205 11.47 1.51 -29.35
C GLY A 205 12.28 1.27 -30.63
N GLN A 206 12.59 0.01 -30.97
CA GLN A 206 13.23 -0.32 -32.25
C GLN A 206 12.29 -0.16 -33.45
N ALA A 207 10.98 -0.38 -33.28
CA ALA A 207 10.00 -0.27 -34.36
C ALA A 207 9.54 1.18 -34.60
N SER A 208 9.52 2.02 -33.56
CA SER A 208 9.13 3.43 -33.65
C SER A 208 10.33 4.35 -33.47
N ILE A 209 11.15 4.48 -34.52
CA ILE A 209 12.28 5.41 -34.56
C ILE A 209 11.75 6.83 -34.29
N GLY A 210 11.96 7.34 -33.07
CA GLY A 210 11.72 8.73 -32.68
C GLY A 210 10.42 9.06 -31.91
N PHE A 211 9.52 8.11 -31.63
CA PHE A 211 8.22 8.42 -30.97
C PHE A 211 7.95 7.71 -29.64
N PHE A 212 8.70 6.66 -29.29
CA PHE A 212 8.44 5.89 -28.08
C PHE A 212 9.47 6.22 -26.99
N ASP A 213 9.01 6.88 -25.94
CA ASP A 213 9.82 7.32 -24.81
C ASP A 213 9.71 6.39 -23.57
N GLY A 214 9.02 5.24 -23.69
CA GLY A 214 8.83 4.26 -22.62
C GLY A 214 7.92 4.70 -21.46
N SER A 215 7.60 6.00 -21.36
CA SER A 215 6.85 6.60 -20.24
C SER A 215 5.48 5.96 -20.01
N TYR A 216 4.78 5.56 -21.08
CA TYR A 216 3.48 4.89 -21.02
C TYR A 216 3.58 3.46 -20.47
N SER A 217 4.63 2.72 -20.81
CA SER A 217 4.90 1.38 -20.26
C SER A 217 5.19 1.47 -18.77
N TYR A 218 5.99 2.44 -18.37
CA TYR A 218 6.24 2.71 -16.96
C TYR A 218 4.96 3.08 -16.22
N TYR A 219 4.18 4.03 -16.73
CA TYR A 219 2.90 4.38 -16.14
C TYR A 219 1.99 3.16 -15.97
N SER A 220 1.93 2.28 -16.98
CA SER A 220 1.10 1.07 -16.93
C SER A 220 1.55 0.10 -15.82
N LEU A 221 2.86 -0.05 -15.60
CA LEU A 221 3.39 -0.88 -14.50
C LEU A 221 3.05 -0.28 -13.13
N TRP A 222 3.18 1.03 -12.95
CA TRP A 222 2.83 1.70 -11.70
C TRP A 222 1.31 1.72 -11.47
N LEU A 223 0.52 1.89 -12.52
CA LEU A 223 -0.93 1.74 -12.46
C LEU A 223 -1.30 0.31 -12.04
N ALA A 224 -0.70 -0.72 -12.64
CA ALA A 224 -0.92 -2.11 -12.26
C ALA A 224 -0.54 -2.35 -10.78
N ALA A 225 0.61 -1.84 -10.33
CA ALA A 225 1.03 -1.87 -8.93
C ALA A 225 -0.01 -1.23 -7.99
N GLY A 226 -0.59 -0.09 -8.39
CA GLY A 226 -1.66 0.57 -7.66
C GLY A 226 -2.96 -0.27 -7.60
N LEU A 227 -3.40 -0.80 -8.75
CA LEU A 227 -4.63 -1.57 -8.88
C LEU A 227 -4.59 -2.89 -8.07
N ILE A 228 -3.43 -3.52 -7.94
CA ILE A 228 -3.23 -4.74 -7.13
C ILE A 228 -3.60 -4.50 -5.65
N HIS A 229 -3.47 -3.28 -5.14
CA HIS A 229 -3.87 -2.93 -3.77
C HIS A 229 -5.39 -2.91 -3.56
N LEU A 230 -6.18 -2.62 -4.60
CA LEU A 230 -7.60 -2.27 -4.46
C LEU A 230 -8.45 -3.35 -3.78
N PRO A 231 -8.34 -4.66 -4.11
CA PRO A 231 -9.15 -5.68 -3.46
C PRO A 231 -8.93 -5.74 -1.94
N LEU A 232 -7.68 -5.58 -1.49
CA LEU A 232 -7.35 -5.58 -0.07
C LEU A 232 -7.83 -4.30 0.62
N ILE A 233 -7.71 -3.15 -0.05
CA ILE A 233 -8.23 -1.86 0.42
C ILE A 233 -9.75 -1.95 0.65
N ILE A 234 -10.49 -2.37 -0.38
CA ILE A 234 -11.96 -2.42 -0.37
C ILE A 234 -12.46 -3.36 0.73
N GLN A 235 -11.84 -4.53 0.90
CA GLN A 235 -12.23 -5.45 1.95
C GLN A 235 -12.00 -4.86 3.35
N ASN A 236 -10.83 -4.27 3.61
CA ASN A 236 -10.47 -3.77 4.94
C ASN A 236 -11.10 -2.42 5.27
N TRP A 237 -11.58 -1.67 4.28
CA TRP A 237 -12.44 -0.50 4.51
C TRP A 237 -13.75 -0.89 5.20
N ARG A 238 -14.40 -1.96 4.75
CA ARG A 238 -15.68 -2.45 5.33
C ARG A 238 -15.49 -3.11 6.68
N LYS A 239 -14.53 -4.03 6.80
CA LYS A 239 -14.20 -4.72 8.05
C LYS A 239 -12.71 -5.03 8.05
N ASN A 240 -11.95 -4.37 8.93
CA ASN A 240 -10.50 -4.59 8.98
C ASN A 240 -10.19 -5.98 9.57
N THR A 241 -9.97 -6.96 8.69
CA THR A 241 -9.65 -8.32 9.10
C THR A 241 -8.19 -8.47 9.53
N LEU A 242 -7.34 -7.48 9.20
CA LEU A 242 -5.92 -7.51 9.55
C LEU A 242 -5.68 -7.13 11.00
N ASP A 243 -6.63 -6.49 11.70
CA ASP A 243 -6.52 -6.17 13.13
C ASP A 243 -6.97 -7.31 14.05
N LEU A 244 -7.69 -8.29 13.52
CA LEU A 244 -8.19 -9.41 14.31
C LEU A 244 -7.07 -10.42 14.56
N HIS A 245 -6.84 -10.74 15.83
CA HIS A 245 -5.91 -11.79 16.22
C HIS A 245 -6.45 -13.15 15.75
N GLU A 246 -5.70 -13.81 14.87
CA GLU A 246 -5.99 -15.16 14.41
C GLU A 246 -5.06 -16.13 15.13
N GLU A 247 -5.60 -16.83 16.13
CA GLU A 247 -4.86 -17.82 16.90
C GLU A 247 -4.49 -19.02 16.02
N ASN A 248 -3.23 -19.42 16.07
CA ASN A 248 -2.72 -20.59 15.36
C ASN A 248 -1.79 -21.38 16.26
N GLU A 249 -1.96 -22.71 16.24
CA GLU A 249 -1.24 -23.64 17.10
C GLU A 249 0.29 -23.51 17.03
N TYR A 250 0.83 -23.23 15.85
CA TYR A 250 2.28 -23.21 15.60
C TYR A 250 2.86 -21.80 15.62
N LEU A 251 2.13 -20.84 15.05
CA LEU A 251 2.58 -19.45 14.93
C LEU A 251 2.17 -18.58 16.12
N GLY A 252 1.23 -19.01 16.97
CA GLY A 252 0.59 -18.16 17.97
C GLY A 252 -0.34 -17.14 17.30
N ASN A 253 0.23 -16.13 16.64
CA ASN A 253 -0.52 -15.10 15.90
C ASN A 253 -0.31 -15.23 14.38
N ALA A 254 -1.24 -15.92 13.70
CA ALA A 254 -1.19 -16.05 12.24
C ALA A 254 -1.38 -14.71 11.51
N THR A 255 -2.07 -13.75 12.13
CA THR A 255 -2.25 -12.41 11.55
C THR A 255 -0.91 -11.69 11.37
N SER A 256 0.05 -11.89 12.27
CA SER A 256 1.40 -11.32 12.14
C SER A 256 2.12 -11.84 10.89
N PHE A 257 2.02 -13.16 10.63
CA PHE A 257 2.58 -13.78 9.43
C PHE A 257 1.95 -13.22 8.15
N TRP A 258 0.62 -13.13 8.10
CA TRP A 258 -0.09 -12.53 6.96
C TRP A 258 0.29 -11.06 6.75
N ARG A 259 0.40 -10.28 7.83
CA ARG A 259 0.84 -8.87 7.75
C ARG A 259 2.22 -8.75 7.13
N TRP A 260 3.20 -9.56 7.56
CA TRP A 260 4.54 -9.54 6.97
C TRP A 260 4.55 -9.95 5.50
N LEU A 261 3.77 -10.97 5.14
CA LEU A 261 3.65 -11.44 3.75
C LEU A 261 3.01 -10.38 2.83
N ILE A 262 2.24 -9.44 3.38
CA ILE A 262 1.63 -8.30 2.69
C ILE A 262 2.55 -7.07 2.68
N VAL A 263 3.11 -6.70 3.84
CA VAL A 263 3.97 -5.51 4.01
C VAL A 263 5.27 -5.66 3.23
N PHE A 264 5.84 -6.86 3.18
CA PHE A 264 7.10 -7.10 2.51
C PHE A 264 7.05 -6.75 1.01
N PRO A 265 6.17 -7.35 0.17
CA PRO A 265 6.08 -6.96 -1.23
C PRO A 265 5.61 -5.52 -1.43
N PHE A 266 4.83 -4.94 -0.51
CA PHE A 266 4.47 -3.51 -0.54
C PHE A 266 5.70 -2.59 -0.50
N ILE A 267 6.72 -2.94 0.30
CA ILE A 267 7.98 -2.20 0.41
C ILE A 267 8.90 -2.52 -0.76
N VAL A 268 9.05 -3.80 -1.10
CA VAL A 268 10.02 -4.26 -2.10
C VAL A 268 9.61 -3.88 -3.52
N MET A 269 8.34 -4.00 -3.88
CA MET A 269 7.85 -3.72 -5.23
C MET A 269 8.22 -2.32 -5.77
N PRO A 270 7.97 -1.20 -5.07
CA PRO A 270 8.35 0.11 -5.58
C PRO A 270 9.87 0.30 -5.70
N ILE A 271 10.64 -0.25 -4.75
CA ILE A 271 12.11 -0.25 -4.82
C ILE A 271 12.56 -0.99 -6.08
N TYR A 272 12.01 -2.18 -6.30
CA TYR A 272 12.37 -3.05 -7.41
C TYR A 272 12.00 -2.43 -8.77
N LEU A 273 10.77 -1.93 -8.92
CA LEU A 273 10.32 -1.24 -10.13
C LEU A 273 11.16 0.01 -10.41
N TYR A 274 11.53 0.77 -9.38
CA TYR A 274 12.37 1.95 -9.56
C TYR A 274 13.78 1.58 -10.04
N PHE A 275 14.47 0.68 -9.33
CA PHE A 275 15.86 0.35 -9.61
C PHE A 275 16.04 -0.48 -10.89
N PHE A 276 15.17 -1.46 -11.12
CA PHE A 276 15.37 -2.44 -12.20
C PHE A 276 14.51 -2.20 -13.43
N ALA A 277 13.36 -1.52 -13.32
CA ALA A 277 12.57 -1.18 -14.51
C ALA A 277 12.88 0.23 -15.02
N MET A 278 13.04 1.22 -14.13
CA MET A 278 13.08 2.64 -14.50
C MET A 278 14.47 3.27 -14.58
N ARG A 279 15.34 3.03 -13.58
CA ARG A 279 16.53 3.88 -13.33
C ARG A 279 17.41 4.08 -14.55
N ASP A 280 17.69 3.00 -15.26
CA ASP A 280 18.63 3.06 -16.37
C ASP A 280 17.98 3.68 -17.61
N GLN A 281 16.69 3.47 -17.84
CA GLN A 281 16.02 4.02 -19.02
C GLN A 281 15.62 5.49 -18.89
N PHE A 282 15.24 5.96 -17.69
CA PHE A 282 15.01 7.39 -17.43
C PHE A 282 16.29 8.23 -17.58
N ARG A 283 17.47 7.62 -17.43
CA ARG A 283 18.74 8.31 -17.68
C ARG A 283 19.02 8.55 -19.16
N PHE A 284 18.41 7.77 -20.05
CA PHE A 284 18.71 7.80 -21.48
C PHE A 284 17.54 8.28 -22.35
N MET A 285 16.37 8.54 -21.77
CA MET A 285 15.14 8.91 -22.51
C MET A 285 14.51 10.17 -21.91
N ASP A 286 14.33 11.22 -22.72
CA ASP A 286 13.55 12.39 -22.36
C ASP A 286 12.07 12.00 -22.24
N SER A 287 11.58 11.81 -21.00
CA SER A 287 10.20 11.39 -20.78
C SER A 287 9.22 12.52 -21.08
N SER A 288 8.23 12.26 -21.93
CA SER A 288 7.09 13.15 -22.21
C SER A 288 6.13 13.29 -21.02
N ILE A 289 6.27 12.44 -20.00
CA ILE A 289 5.46 12.44 -18.78
C ILE A 289 6.37 12.63 -17.58
N SER A 290 6.02 13.57 -16.71
CA SER A 290 6.77 13.82 -15.49
C SER A 290 6.72 12.62 -14.53
N LEU A 291 7.82 12.34 -13.83
CA LEU A 291 7.90 11.25 -12.85
C LEU A 291 6.76 11.29 -11.80
N PRO A 292 6.38 12.45 -11.24
CA PRO A 292 5.22 12.53 -10.34
C PRO A 292 3.93 12.01 -10.98
N ALA A 293 3.64 12.36 -12.23
CA ALA A 293 2.45 11.89 -12.93
C ALA A 293 2.49 10.37 -13.19
N ILE A 294 3.68 9.80 -13.38
CA ILE A 294 3.88 8.36 -13.59
C ILE A 294 3.54 7.56 -12.32
N ILE A 295 4.03 8.01 -11.16
CA ILE A 295 3.87 7.28 -9.90
C ILE A 295 2.60 7.64 -9.13
N ALA A 296 1.88 8.70 -9.52
CA ALA A 296 0.76 9.24 -8.76
C ALA A 296 -0.34 8.22 -8.47
N SER A 297 -0.71 7.41 -9.47
CA SER A 297 -1.73 6.35 -9.34
C SER A 297 -1.33 5.28 -8.31
N TRP A 298 -0.08 4.86 -8.32
CA TRP A 298 0.45 3.96 -7.29
C TRP A 298 0.48 4.65 -5.93
N ALA A 299 0.98 5.88 -5.84
CA ALA A 299 1.16 6.59 -4.57
C ALA A 299 -0.17 6.78 -3.81
N VAL A 300 -1.25 7.14 -4.50
CA VAL A 300 -2.58 7.26 -3.89
C VAL A 300 -3.10 5.91 -3.40
N CYS A 301 -2.97 4.85 -4.21
CA CYS A 301 -3.36 3.49 -3.80
C CYS A 301 -2.50 2.99 -2.64
N ALA A 302 -1.20 3.26 -2.65
CA ALA A 302 -0.26 2.90 -1.60
C ALA A 302 -0.58 3.60 -0.28
N ALA A 303 -0.98 4.88 -0.31
CA ALA A 303 -1.38 5.61 0.88
C ALA A 303 -2.65 5.01 1.53
N PHE A 304 -3.65 4.63 0.74
CA PHE A 304 -4.84 3.93 1.26
C PHE A 304 -4.54 2.50 1.70
N PHE A 305 -3.64 1.82 0.99
CA PHE A 305 -3.17 0.49 1.39
C PHE A 305 -2.45 0.53 2.74
N ALA A 306 -1.53 1.48 2.94
CA ALA A 306 -0.86 1.70 4.21
C ALA A 306 -1.88 2.02 5.32
N GLN A 307 -2.86 2.88 5.05
CA GLN A 307 -3.97 3.13 5.97
C GLN A 307 -4.71 1.84 6.35
N THR A 308 -4.87 0.87 5.44
CA THR A 308 -5.53 -0.40 5.79
C THR A 308 -4.69 -1.30 6.71
N ILE A 309 -3.36 -1.25 6.59
CA ILE A 309 -2.43 -2.03 7.42
C ILE A 309 -2.28 -1.42 8.81
N TRP A 310 -2.18 -0.09 8.88
CA TRP A 310 -1.94 0.67 10.11
C TRP A 310 -3.16 1.49 10.54
N ARG A 311 -4.37 0.98 10.26
CA ARG A 311 -5.63 1.72 10.45
C ARG A 311 -5.77 2.35 11.82
N ARG A 312 -5.52 1.56 12.88
CA ARG A 312 -5.61 2.03 14.27
C ARG A 312 -4.64 3.17 14.55
N ALA A 313 -3.40 3.09 14.09
CA ALA A 313 -2.43 4.16 14.25
C ALA A 313 -2.86 5.42 13.49
N CYS A 314 -3.38 5.29 12.26
CA CYS A 314 -3.90 6.42 11.49
C CYS A 314 -5.11 7.08 12.18
N GLU A 315 -6.01 6.26 12.72
CA GLU A 315 -7.21 6.72 13.44
C GLU A 315 -6.84 7.46 14.72
N GLU A 316 -5.91 6.92 15.51
CA GLU A 316 -5.44 7.55 16.76
C GLU A 316 -4.65 8.84 16.51
N TRP A 317 -3.85 8.92 15.44
CA TRP A 317 -2.97 10.07 15.20
C TRP A 317 -3.65 11.28 14.57
N ILE A 318 -4.47 11.05 13.54
CA ILE A 318 -5.00 12.13 12.68
C ILE A 318 -6.52 12.01 12.51
N GLY A 319 -7.09 10.82 12.69
CA GLY A 319 -8.47 10.53 12.34
C GLY A 319 -8.62 10.18 10.85
N LEU A 320 -9.43 9.18 10.56
CA LEU A 320 -9.53 8.58 9.21
C LEU A 320 -10.00 9.56 8.14
N ASN A 321 -10.97 10.42 8.44
CA ASN A 321 -11.49 11.40 7.48
C ASN A 321 -10.46 12.47 7.13
N ILE A 322 -9.68 12.95 8.11
CA ILE A 322 -8.63 13.94 7.87
C ILE A 322 -7.52 13.30 7.02
N TYR A 323 -7.11 12.07 7.34
CA TYR A 323 -6.13 11.33 6.55
C TYR A 323 -6.57 11.18 5.10
N ASP A 324 -7.81 10.75 4.84
CA ASP A 324 -8.32 10.58 3.48
C ASP A 324 -8.31 11.89 2.71
N SER A 325 -8.68 13.01 3.36
CA SER A 325 -8.67 14.32 2.72
C SER A 325 -7.27 14.80 2.41
N VAL A 326 -6.29 14.58 3.30
CA VAL A 326 -4.88 14.91 3.04
C VAL A 326 -4.35 14.11 1.85
N VAL A 327 -4.61 12.79 1.81
CA VAL A 327 -4.18 11.93 0.69
C VAL A 327 -4.80 12.39 -0.63
N MET A 328 -6.10 12.64 -0.65
CA MET A 328 -6.78 13.09 -1.88
C MET A 328 -6.35 14.49 -2.31
N MET A 329 -6.04 15.39 -1.37
CA MET A 329 -5.54 16.73 -1.68
C MET A 329 -4.12 16.68 -2.26
N LEU A 330 -3.24 15.85 -1.70
CA LEU A 330 -1.91 15.61 -2.25
C LEU A 330 -2.00 14.99 -3.65
N PHE A 331 -2.91 14.05 -3.87
CA PHE A 331 -3.14 13.47 -5.18
C PHE A 331 -3.66 14.52 -6.17
N LEU A 332 -4.63 15.36 -5.78
CA LEU A 332 -5.11 16.50 -6.57
C LEU A 332 -3.96 17.41 -7.00
N VAL A 333 -3.12 17.84 -6.06
CA VAL A 333 -1.96 18.70 -6.33
C VAL A 333 -0.99 18.02 -7.30
N ALA A 334 -0.69 16.74 -7.09
CA ALA A 334 0.19 15.98 -7.97
C ALA A 334 -0.40 15.82 -9.39
N THR A 335 -1.71 15.63 -9.53
CA THR A 335 -2.35 15.49 -10.84
C THR A 335 -2.47 16.82 -11.57
N MET A 336 -2.78 17.91 -10.85
CA MET A 336 -3.07 19.22 -11.45
C MET A 336 -1.82 20.09 -11.68
N SER A 337 -0.80 19.99 -10.83
CA SER A 337 0.37 20.89 -10.91
C SER A 337 1.41 20.45 -11.94
N PHE A 338 1.42 19.17 -12.30
CA PHE A 338 2.49 18.58 -13.11
C PHE A 338 2.07 18.20 -14.53
N THR A 339 0.86 18.57 -14.95
CA THR A 339 0.30 18.12 -16.23
C THR A 339 -0.42 19.26 -16.96
N SER A 340 0.27 19.87 -17.93
CA SER A 340 -0.34 20.83 -18.87
C SER A 340 -0.90 20.15 -20.12
N SER A 341 -0.64 18.84 -20.28
CA SER A 341 -1.00 18.04 -21.45
C SER A 341 -2.14 17.06 -21.16
N VAL A 342 -3.03 16.88 -22.14
CA VAL A 342 -4.15 15.91 -22.09
C VAL A 342 -3.65 14.54 -22.56
N SER A 343 -2.62 14.00 -21.92
CA SER A 343 -2.15 12.64 -22.22
C SER A 343 -3.00 11.58 -21.48
N ALA A 344 -3.05 10.35 -22.00
CA ALA A 344 -3.89 9.31 -21.42
C ALA A 344 -3.59 9.03 -19.92
N PRO A 345 -2.32 8.98 -19.47
CA PRO A 345 -1.99 8.82 -18.04
C PRO A 345 -2.54 9.93 -17.15
N VAL A 346 -2.55 11.16 -17.66
CA VAL A 346 -3.11 12.31 -16.97
C VAL A 346 -4.62 12.13 -16.83
N VAL A 347 -5.31 11.76 -17.91
CA VAL A 347 -6.76 11.50 -17.87
C VAL A 347 -7.11 10.37 -16.90
N ILE A 348 -6.36 9.27 -16.91
CA ILE A 348 -6.56 8.15 -15.98
C ILE A 348 -6.37 8.61 -14.53
N ASN A 349 -5.34 9.40 -14.23
CA ASN A 349 -5.13 9.93 -12.88
C ASN A 349 -6.28 10.84 -12.43
N HIS A 350 -6.85 11.66 -13.33
CA HIS A 350 -8.02 12.48 -13.02
C HIS A 350 -9.28 11.64 -12.76
N ILE A 351 -9.47 10.55 -13.52
CA ILE A 351 -10.57 9.60 -13.28
C ILE A 351 -10.41 8.95 -11.89
N LEU A 352 -9.19 8.51 -11.56
CA LEU A 352 -8.87 7.96 -10.23
C LEU A 352 -9.12 8.97 -9.11
N LEU A 353 -8.80 10.25 -9.34
CA LEU A 353 -9.00 11.33 -8.38
C LEU A 353 -10.50 11.52 -8.09
N VAL A 354 -11.31 11.64 -9.14
CA VAL A 354 -12.77 11.77 -9.04
C VAL A 354 -13.37 10.55 -8.36
N ALA A 355 -12.93 9.34 -8.76
CA ALA A 355 -13.39 8.09 -8.15
C ALA A 355 -13.02 8.00 -6.67
N GLY A 356 -11.80 8.39 -6.28
CA GLY A 356 -11.34 8.39 -4.89
C GLY A 356 -12.10 9.40 -4.02
N LEU A 357 -12.32 10.62 -4.53
CA LEU A 357 -13.12 11.65 -3.85
C LEU A 357 -14.56 11.19 -3.65
N ALA A 358 -15.18 10.63 -4.69
CA ALA A 358 -16.54 10.11 -4.61
C ALA A 358 -16.65 8.91 -3.65
N ALA A 359 -15.71 7.96 -3.72
CA ALA A 359 -15.71 6.77 -2.86
C ALA A 359 -15.56 7.15 -1.38
N THR A 360 -14.63 8.03 -1.05
CA THR A 360 -14.41 8.47 0.34
C THR A 360 -15.55 9.35 0.85
N TRP A 361 -16.15 10.18 0.00
CA TRP A 361 -17.36 10.92 0.36
C TRP A 361 -18.53 9.99 0.65
N GLN A 362 -18.80 9.01 -0.21
CA GLN A 362 -19.96 8.11 -0.07
C GLN A 362 -19.79 7.06 1.03
N THR A 363 -18.59 6.51 1.22
CA THR A 363 -18.38 5.38 2.15
C THR A 363 -18.01 5.81 3.56
N ARG A 364 -17.51 7.04 3.74
CA ARG A 364 -17.03 7.56 5.05
C ARG A 364 -17.66 8.90 5.43
N ASP A 365 -18.67 9.36 4.70
CA ASP A 365 -19.33 10.65 4.88
C ASP A 365 -18.34 11.83 4.91
N ASN A 366 -17.22 11.72 4.19
CA ASN A 366 -16.18 12.73 4.22
C ASN A 366 -16.58 13.96 3.38
N ARG A 367 -17.17 14.96 4.06
CA ARG A 367 -17.64 16.20 3.43
C ARG A 367 -16.52 17.03 2.78
N ILE A 368 -15.29 16.98 3.31
CA ILE A 368 -14.14 17.70 2.74
C ILE A 368 -13.85 17.16 1.34
N ASN A 369 -13.92 15.84 1.16
CA ASN A 369 -13.72 15.22 -0.15
C ASN A 369 -14.90 15.50 -1.09
N GLY A 370 -16.12 15.62 -0.57
CA GLY A 370 -17.27 16.13 -1.32
C GLY A 370 -17.05 17.55 -1.86
N ILE A 371 -16.51 18.46 -1.04
CA ILE A 371 -16.13 19.82 -1.47
C ILE A 371 -15.00 19.76 -2.52
N GLY A 372 -14.00 18.89 -2.32
CA GLY A 372 -12.92 18.66 -3.28
C GLY A 372 -13.46 18.22 -4.65
N LEU A 373 -14.46 17.35 -4.68
CA LEU A 373 -15.13 16.93 -5.92
C LEU A 373 -15.76 18.11 -6.65
N SER A 374 -16.49 18.99 -5.93
CA SER A 374 -17.03 20.21 -6.50
C SER A 374 -15.94 21.13 -7.04
N GLY A 375 -14.81 21.24 -6.34
CA GLY A 375 -13.63 21.98 -6.80
C GLY A 375 -13.07 21.46 -8.13
N VAL A 376 -12.98 20.14 -8.30
CA VAL A 376 -12.54 19.51 -9.57
C VAL A 376 -13.52 19.82 -10.71
N VAL A 377 -14.83 19.75 -10.47
CA VAL A 377 -15.86 20.10 -11.47
C VAL A 377 -15.76 21.56 -11.89
N LEU A 378 -15.59 22.47 -10.91
CA LEU A 378 -15.41 23.90 -11.17
C LEU A 378 -14.13 24.17 -11.97
N TRP A 379 -13.04 23.48 -11.65
CA TRP A 379 -11.78 23.58 -12.40
C TRP A 379 -11.97 23.18 -13.86
N TYR A 380 -12.56 22.01 -14.14
CA TYR A 380 -12.80 21.56 -15.51
C TYR A 380 -13.72 22.52 -16.26
N THR A 381 -14.78 23.00 -15.62
CA THR A 381 -15.70 23.99 -16.21
C THR A 381 -14.96 25.28 -16.54
N GLY A 382 -14.13 25.78 -15.62
CA GLY A 382 -13.30 26.97 -15.82
C GLY A 382 -12.28 26.79 -16.94
N ALA A 383 -11.65 25.62 -17.05
CA ALA A 383 -10.72 25.31 -18.13
C ALA A 383 -11.41 25.30 -19.50
N GLN A 384 -12.60 24.71 -19.60
CA GLN A 384 -13.42 24.73 -20.83
C GLN A 384 -13.88 26.15 -21.19
N LEU A 385 -14.30 26.95 -20.21
CA LEU A 385 -14.65 28.35 -20.42
C LEU A 385 -13.47 29.17 -20.91
N LYS A 386 -12.27 28.95 -20.35
CA LYS A 386 -11.04 29.61 -20.80
C LYS A 386 -10.68 29.19 -22.22
N TYR A 387 -10.79 27.90 -22.55
CA TYR A 387 -10.55 27.41 -23.91
C TYR A 387 -11.54 28.02 -24.91
N ALA A 388 -12.84 27.99 -24.60
CA ALA A 388 -13.88 28.61 -25.42
C ALA A 388 -13.69 30.12 -25.55
N GLY A 389 -13.29 30.80 -24.47
CA GLY A 389 -12.96 32.22 -24.47
C GLY A 389 -11.76 32.54 -25.36
N ASN A 390 -10.69 31.76 -25.27
CA ASN A 390 -9.52 31.91 -26.15
C ASN A 390 -9.87 31.66 -27.61
N ALA A 391 -10.66 30.63 -27.92
CA ALA A 391 -11.13 30.36 -29.27
C ALA A 391 -12.03 31.48 -29.80
N ALA A 392 -12.90 32.03 -28.95
CA ALA A 392 -13.76 33.18 -29.29
C ALA A 392 -12.93 34.45 -29.53
N VAL A 393 -11.88 34.68 -28.73
CA VAL A 393 -10.95 35.81 -28.93
C VAL A 393 -10.15 35.62 -30.22
N ASP A 394 -9.56 34.44 -30.46
CA ASP A 394 -8.81 34.16 -31.70
C ASP A 394 -9.70 34.32 -32.94
N TYR A 395 -10.92 33.76 -32.91
CA TYR A 395 -11.93 33.98 -33.94
C TYR A 395 -12.24 35.47 -34.10
N GLY A 396 -12.48 36.17 -33.00
CA GLY A 396 -12.72 37.61 -32.96
C GLY A 396 -11.59 38.42 -33.59
N THR A 397 -10.33 38.08 -33.33
CA THR A 397 -9.17 38.78 -33.91
C THR A 397 -9.02 38.55 -35.42
N LYS A 398 -9.62 37.49 -35.96
CA LYS A 398 -9.61 37.16 -37.39
C LYS A 398 -10.81 37.74 -38.15
N LEU A 399 -11.82 38.29 -37.46
CA LEU A 399 -12.99 38.89 -38.08
C LEU A 399 -12.69 40.29 -38.65
N SER A 400 -13.30 40.60 -39.79
CA SER A 400 -13.27 41.95 -40.36
C SER A 400 -14.06 42.94 -39.50
N LYS A 401 -13.74 44.25 -39.62
CA LYS A 401 -14.49 45.32 -38.93
C LYS A 401 -15.99 45.27 -39.22
N THR A 402 -16.38 44.88 -40.43
CA THR A 402 -17.78 44.73 -40.86
C THR A 402 -18.46 43.55 -40.16
N ALA A 403 -17.77 42.43 -39.97
CA ALA A 403 -18.30 41.30 -39.21
C ALA A 403 -18.47 41.63 -37.72
N TRP A 404 -17.51 42.35 -37.13
CA TRP A 404 -17.66 42.88 -35.76
C TRP A 404 -18.85 43.81 -35.61
N ALA A 405 -19.06 44.74 -36.54
CA ALA A 405 -20.22 45.63 -36.51
C ALA A 405 -21.54 44.85 -36.57
N ALA A 406 -21.64 43.84 -37.44
CA ALA A 406 -22.83 42.99 -37.55
C ALA A 406 -23.10 42.18 -36.27
N ILE A 407 -22.04 41.62 -35.64
CA ILE A 407 -22.15 40.87 -34.38
C ILE A 407 -22.59 41.78 -33.25
N LEU A 408 -22.01 42.98 -33.11
CA LEU A 408 -22.37 43.93 -32.06
C LEU A 408 -23.80 44.44 -32.22
N MET A 409 -24.21 44.74 -33.46
CA MET A 409 -25.60 45.13 -33.76
C MET A 409 -26.57 43.98 -33.43
N GLY A 410 -26.27 42.76 -33.87
CA GLY A 410 -27.08 41.58 -33.54
C GLY A 410 -27.17 41.30 -32.04
N GLY A 411 -26.04 41.37 -31.34
CA GLY A 411 -25.96 41.23 -29.88
C GLY A 411 -26.78 42.28 -29.13
N SER A 412 -26.79 43.53 -29.61
CA SER A 412 -27.63 44.60 -29.05
C SER A 412 -29.12 44.26 -29.13
N PHE A 413 -29.59 43.69 -30.24
CA PHE A 413 -31.00 43.27 -30.36
C PHE A 413 -31.36 42.10 -29.44
N VAL A 414 -30.45 41.13 -29.28
CA VAL A 414 -30.65 39.99 -28.37
C VAL A 414 -30.72 40.46 -26.92
N LEU A 415 -29.80 41.33 -26.48
CA LEU A 415 -29.80 41.88 -25.12
C LEU A 415 -31.03 42.74 -24.84
N LEU A 416 -31.48 43.52 -25.83
CA LEU A 416 -32.72 44.29 -25.74
C LEU A 416 -33.94 43.35 -25.57
N GLY A 417 -34.02 42.28 -26.35
CA GLY A 417 -35.08 41.27 -26.23
C GLY A 417 -35.08 40.53 -24.89
N LEU A 418 -33.90 40.14 -24.39
CA LEU A 418 -33.75 39.52 -23.07
C LEU A 418 -34.13 40.47 -21.93
N GLY A 419 -33.72 41.74 -21.99
CA GLY A 419 -34.11 42.76 -21.03
C GLY A 419 -35.62 42.99 -21.00
N PHE A 420 -36.26 42.97 -22.17
CA PHE A 420 -37.73 43.04 -22.28
C PHE A 420 -38.42 41.82 -21.65
N LEU A 421 -37.95 40.60 -21.94
CA LEU A 421 -38.48 39.37 -21.34
C LEU A 421 -38.32 39.33 -19.82
N LEU A 422 -37.16 39.74 -19.30
CA LEU A 422 -36.91 39.87 -17.87
C LEU A 422 -37.86 40.88 -17.21
N SER A 423 -38.14 41.99 -17.89
CA SER A 423 -39.10 43.00 -17.42
C SER A 423 -40.53 42.45 -17.37
N LEU A 424 -40.92 41.62 -18.34
CA LEU A 424 -42.22 40.93 -18.34
C LEU A 424 -42.33 39.92 -17.19
N ILE A 425 -41.29 39.12 -16.94
CA ILE A 425 -41.27 38.13 -15.86
C ILE A 425 -41.39 38.82 -14.49
N ARG A 426 -40.67 39.92 -14.29
CA ARG A 426 -40.71 40.69 -13.03
C ARG A 426 -42.06 41.35 -12.77
N ASN A 427 -42.71 41.88 -13.82
CA ASN A 427 -44.06 42.46 -13.70
C ASN A 427 -45.17 41.40 -13.54
N GLY A 428 -44.95 40.18 -14.05
CA GLY A 428 -45.86 39.05 -13.84
C GLY A 428 -45.85 38.52 -12.40
N ALA A 429 -44.70 38.59 -11.72
CA ALA A 429 -44.56 38.17 -10.32
C ALA A 429 -45.25 39.13 -9.34
N SER A 430 -45.17 40.45 -9.58
CA SER A 430 -45.81 41.47 -8.73
C SER A 430 -47.34 41.46 -8.78
N LYS A 431 -47.96 40.83 -9.78
CA LYS A 431 -49.41 40.69 -9.92
C LYS A 431 -50.01 39.49 -9.16
N LYS A 432 -49.18 38.66 -8.51
CA LYS A 432 -49.63 37.53 -7.69
C LYS A 432 -49.66 37.81 -6.19
N GLU A 433 -49.27 39.03 -5.76
CA GLU A 433 -49.26 39.45 -4.34
C GLU A 433 -50.36 40.47 -3.98
N ASN A 434 -51.28 40.76 -4.90
CA ASN A 434 -52.59 41.38 -4.63
C ASN A 434 -53.68 40.43 -5.13
#